data_AF-A0A7S2BW71-F1
#
_entry.id   AF-A0A7S2BW71-F1
#
_cell.length_a   1.000
_cell.length_b   1.000
_cell.length_c   1.000
_cell.angle_alpha   90.00
_cell.angle_beta   90.00
_cell.angle_gamma   90.00
#
_symmetry.space_group_name_H-M   'P 1'
#
loop_
_entity.id
_entity.type
_entity.pdbx_description
1 polymer ?
#
loop_
_entity_poly.entity_id
_entity_poly.type
_entity_poly.pdbx_seq_one_letter_code
_entity_poly.pdbx_strand_id
1 'polypeptide(L)'
;GTLVDLTPPDDPPPPMKLVILLCSLVGATAFLPSSLNVPATRVARAHATTMSASRRDMIQGLSVSSAALLLGVSSSPAVARDEYLKDPTPAFLESEERSKKFQAKQKAMKKAMNSLLDELNAGVDDNDMVEALRKMTILVQKEQDLPAGMNKESLIKTIRLKKTAMASKGMWLTPVEIEYKNLIQSITIVQSPNREKEQSL
;
A
#
# COMPACT_ATOMS: atom_id res chain seq x y z
N GLY A 1 -78.52 -3.96 -8.20
CA GLY A 1 -77.78 -2.77 -8.65
C GLY A 1 -77.42 -1.96 -7.44
N THR A 2 -76.17 -2.07 -7.00
CA THR A 2 -75.55 -1.22 -5.98
C THR A 2 -74.08 -1.14 -6.35
N LEU A 3 -73.77 -0.09 -7.09
CA LEU A 3 -72.45 0.27 -7.62
C LEU A 3 -71.68 0.92 -6.46
N VAL A 4 -70.71 0.21 -5.88
CA VAL A 4 -69.82 0.77 -4.87
C VAL A 4 -68.59 1.30 -5.61
N ASP A 5 -68.62 2.61 -5.81
CA ASP A 5 -67.56 3.45 -6.35
C ASP A 5 -66.43 3.55 -5.30
N LEU A 6 -65.26 3.02 -5.63
CA LEU A 6 -64.07 2.97 -4.79
C LEU A 6 -62.97 3.82 -5.45
N THR A 7 -63.14 5.14 -5.41
CA THR A 7 -62.08 6.09 -5.69
C THR A 7 -61.10 6.16 -4.50
N PRO A 8 -59.79 5.99 -4.71
CA PRO A 8 -58.78 6.19 -3.67
C PRO A 8 -58.54 7.68 -3.39
N PRO A 9 -58.25 8.10 -2.14
CA PRO A 9 -57.84 9.46 -1.85
C PRO A 9 -56.38 9.70 -2.28
N ASP A 10 -56.21 10.64 -3.21
CA ASP A 10 -54.96 11.31 -3.56
C ASP A 10 -54.53 12.24 -2.41
N ASP A 11 -53.66 11.76 -1.52
CA ASP A 11 -52.97 12.61 -0.54
C ASP A 11 -51.61 13.07 -1.08
N PRO A 12 -51.34 14.38 -1.21
CA PRO A 12 -50.05 14.90 -1.64
C PRO A 12 -48.99 14.79 -0.52
N PRO A 13 -47.71 14.51 -0.87
CA PRO A 13 -46.64 14.42 0.11
C PRO A 13 -46.29 15.81 0.71
N PRO A 14 -46.01 15.90 2.03
CA PRO A 14 -45.64 17.16 2.66
C PRO A 14 -44.23 17.63 2.25
N PRO A 15 -44.00 18.94 2.07
CA PRO A 15 -42.72 19.48 1.67
C PRO A 15 -41.67 19.49 2.81
N MET A 16 -40.42 19.37 2.33
CA MET A 16 -39.11 19.33 2.98
C MET A 16 -38.93 20.15 4.27
N LYS A 17 -38.21 19.55 5.24
CA LYS A 17 -37.41 20.29 6.24
C LYS A 17 -35.94 19.94 6.06
N LEU A 18 -35.27 20.74 5.23
CA LEU A 18 -33.83 20.77 5.07
C LEU A 18 -33.21 21.41 6.32
N VAL A 19 -32.82 20.60 7.31
CA VAL A 19 -32.09 21.08 8.49
C VAL A 19 -30.61 21.19 8.12
N ILE A 20 -30.21 22.36 7.64
CA ILE A 20 -28.80 22.76 7.51
C ILE A 20 -28.30 23.07 8.92
N LEU A 21 -27.66 22.09 9.58
CA LEU A 21 -26.93 22.34 10.82
C LEU A 21 -25.54 22.87 10.48
N LEU A 22 -25.42 24.20 10.50
CA LEU A 22 -24.15 24.92 10.57
C LEU A 22 -23.44 24.54 11.89
N CYS A 23 -22.42 23.68 11.83
CA CYS A 23 -21.45 23.57 12.92
C CYS A 23 -20.27 24.49 12.61
N SER A 24 -20.34 25.68 13.19
CA SER A 24 -19.33 26.72 13.20
C SER A 24 -18.03 26.27 13.88
N LEU A 25 -16.91 26.72 13.29
CA LEU A 25 -15.55 26.72 13.83
C LEU A 25 -15.49 27.22 15.29
N VAL A 26 -14.82 26.42 16.13
CA VAL A 26 -14.03 26.86 17.29
C VAL A 26 -12.76 26.01 17.20
N GLY A 27 -11.57 26.55 16.95
CA GLY A 27 -10.88 27.49 17.82
C GLY A 27 -9.85 26.69 18.65
N ALA A 28 -8.59 26.72 18.19
CA ALA A 28 -7.45 26.01 18.75
C ALA A 28 -7.18 26.31 20.23
N THR A 29 -6.67 25.34 21.00
CA THR A 29 -5.65 25.55 22.05
C THR A 29 -5.04 24.24 22.55
N ALA A 30 -3.73 24.31 22.83
CA ALA A 30 -2.97 23.55 23.84
C ALA A 30 -2.59 22.08 23.56
N PHE A 31 -1.51 21.92 22.80
CA PHE A 31 -0.52 20.87 23.03
C PHE A 31 0.14 21.12 24.40
N LEU A 32 -0.07 20.23 25.37
CA LEU A 32 0.64 20.24 26.65
C LEU A 32 1.78 19.22 26.60
N PRO A 33 3.06 19.61 26.72
CA PRO A 33 4.12 18.68 27.07
C PRO A 33 4.14 18.52 28.60
N SER A 34 3.79 17.33 29.09
CA SER A 34 4.04 16.97 30.49
C SER A 34 5.54 16.88 30.75
N SER A 35 6.05 17.84 31.52
CA SER A 35 7.40 17.85 32.05
C SER A 35 7.52 16.96 33.29
N LEU A 36 8.58 16.15 33.30
CA LEU A 36 9.45 15.79 34.43
C LEU A 36 8.81 15.17 35.68
N ASN A 37 9.04 13.87 35.86
CA ASN A 37 9.43 13.34 37.16
C ASN A 37 10.55 12.30 37.00
N VAL A 38 11.74 12.64 37.49
CA VAL A 38 12.90 11.76 37.64
C VAL A 38 13.00 11.40 39.12
N PRO A 39 13.14 10.11 39.46
CA PRO A 39 14.17 9.77 40.44
C PRO A 39 15.21 8.80 39.87
N ALA A 40 16.46 9.10 40.19
CA ALA A 40 17.66 8.42 39.76
C ALA A 40 17.94 7.16 40.60
N THR A 41 18.31 6.06 39.95
CA THR A 41 19.20 5.01 40.50
C THR A 41 19.90 4.23 39.37
N ARG A 42 21.11 4.70 39.05
CA ARG A 42 22.39 4.01 38.82
C ARG A 42 22.46 2.55 38.25
N VAL A 43 23.28 2.48 37.19
CA VAL A 43 24.18 1.39 36.70
C VAL A 43 23.58 0.28 35.82
N ALA A 44 23.78 0.39 34.50
CA ALA A 44 24.66 -0.52 33.74
C ALA A 44 24.88 0.00 32.31
N ARG A 45 26.12 -0.14 31.86
CA ARG A 45 26.71 0.32 30.61
C ARG A 45 26.34 -0.63 29.47
N ALA A 46 25.78 -0.09 28.38
CA ALA A 46 25.87 -0.70 27.05
C ALA A 46 26.05 0.43 26.02
N HIS A 47 27.14 0.37 25.26
CA HIS A 47 27.45 1.31 24.20
C HIS A 47 26.49 1.08 23.02
N ALA A 48 25.53 1.99 22.83
CA ALA A 48 24.79 2.13 21.58
C ALA A 48 25.09 3.54 21.04
N THR A 49 26.01 3.60 20.09
CA THR A 49 26.24 4.77 19.24
C THR A 49 25.02 4.98 18.35
N THR A 50 24.02 5.67 18.89
CA THR A 50 22.84 6.14 18.14
C THR A 50 23.29 7.25 17.19
N MET A 51 23.74 6.88 15.98
CA MET A 51 23.93 7.83 14.89
C MET A 51 22.56 8.15 14.27
N SER A 52 21.79 9.01 14.95
CA SER A 52 20.68 9.72 14.33
C SER A 52 21.24 10.88 13.51
N ALA A 53 21.83 10.55 12.35
CA ALA A 53 22.24 11.55 11.37
C ALA A 53 20.99 12.00 10.58
N SER A 54 20.36 13.08 11.04
CA SER A 54 19.31 13.77 10.30
C SER A 54 19.94 14.41 9.05
N ARG A 55 19.47 14.01 7.85
CA ARG A 55 19.94 14.57 6.56
C ARG A 55 19.74 16.09 6.42
N ARG A 56 19.03 16.72 7.36
CA ARG A 56 18.70 18.15 7.34
C ARG A 56 19.71 19.03 8.09
N ASP A 57 20.51 18.46 8.99
CA ASP A 57 21.50 19.23 9.79
C ASP A 57 22.80 19.53 9.00
N MET A 58 23.08 18.81 7.91
CA MET A 58 24.27 19.05 7.09
C MET A 58 24.16 20.28 6.17
N ILE A 59 22.96 20.84 5.95
CA ILE A 59 22.76 21.96 5.02
C ILE A 59 22.80 23.31 5.73
N GLN A 60 22.56 23.37 7.04
CA GLN A 60 22.58 24.62 7.81
C GLN A 60 23.97 24.98 8.39
N GLY A 61 24.95 24.07 8.34
CA GLY A 61 26.30 24.31 8.85
C GLY A 61 27.28 24.99 7.88
N LEU A 62 26.84 25.40 6.68
CA LEU A 62 27.71 25.87 5.59
C LEU A 62 27.51 27.34 5.21
N SER A 63 26.99 28.16 6.11
CA SER A 63 26.92 29.61 5.89
C SER A 63 27.46 30.36 7.10
N VAL A 64 28.46 31.22 6.83
CA VAL A 64 29.11 32.21 7.70
C VAL A 64 30.37 31.72 8.43
N SER A 65 31.52 31.80 7.74
CA SER A 65 32.66 32.63 8.16
C SER A 65 33.77 32.65 7.10
N SER A 66 34.10 33.85 6.65
CA SER A 66 35.15 34.19 5.69
C SER A 66 36.54 34.15 6.34
N ALA A 67 37.55 33.68 5.60
CA ALA A 67 38.87 34.32 5.41
C ALA A 67 40.01 33.30 5.12
N ALA A 68 40.51 33.37 3.88
CA ALA A 68 41.87 33.12 3.43
C ALA A 68 42.65 31.89 3.96
N LEU A 69 42.74 30.85 3.11
CA LEU A 69 44.02 30.19 2.86
C LEU A 69 44.11 29.74 1.40
N LEU A 70 44.92 30.47 0.65
CA LEU A 70 45.40 30.15 -0.68
C LEU A 70 46.34 28.93 -0.61
N LEU A 71 45.80 27.73 -0.81
CA LEU A 71 46.60 26.58 -1.25
C LEU A 71 45.85 25.93 -2.41
N GLY A 72 46.47 26.03 -3.59
CA GLY A 72 45.89 25.67 -4.86
C GLY A 72 45.39 24.23 -4.90
N VAL A 73 44.08 24.09 -5.10
CA VAL A 73 43.56 22.96 -5.88
C VAL A 73 43.78 23.35 -7.33
N SER A 74 44.83 22.77 -7.91
CA SER A 74 44.99 22.67 -9.35
C SER A 74 43.70 22.12 -9.94
N SER A 75 42.87 22.99 -10.50
CA SER A 75 41.86 22.62 -11.48
C SER A 75 42.60 22.13 -12.73
N SER A 76 43.05 20.89 -12.69
CA SER A 76 43.44 20.17 -13.89
C SER A 76 42.22 20.18 -14.81
N PRO A 77 42.33 20.65 -16.06
CA PRO A 77 41.24 20.49 -17.00
C PRO A 77 40.99 18.98 -17.09
N ALA A 78 39.79 18.55 -16.72
CA ALA A 78 39.31 17.21 -16.99
C ALA A 78 39.21 17.08 -18.52
N VAL A 79 40.35 16.80 -19.17
CA VAL A 79 40.41 16.14 -20.47
C VAL A 79 40.09 14.66 -20.19
N ALA A 80 38.87 14.44 -19.69
CA ALA A 80 38.27 13.14 -19.61
C ALA A 80 37.84 12.82 -21.03
N ARG A 81 38.70 12.04 -21.70
CA ARG A 81 38.55 11.52 -23.05
C ARG A 81 37.09 11.24 -23.42
N ASP A 82 36.64 11.82 -24.53
CA ASP A 82 35.42 11.47 -25.29
C ASP A 82 35.38 10.00 -25.79
N GLU A 83 36.22 9.11 -25.23
CA GLU A 83 36.47 7.75 -25.71
C GLU A 83 35.82 6.67 -24.81
N TYR A 84 34.93 7.09 -23.90
CA TYR A 84 34.22 6.17 -22.98
C TYR A 84 32.70 6.14 -23.16
N LEU A 85 32.16 6.82 -24.18
CA LEU A 85 30.82 6.54 -24.69
C LEU A 85 30.92 5.62 -25.91
N LYS A 86 31.42 4.40 -25.70
CA LYS A 86 31.26 3.33 -26.68
C LYS A 86 29.78 2.99 -26.78
N ASP A 87 29.30 2.77 -28.01
CA ASP A 87 27.95 2.32 -28.30
C ASP A 87 27.52 1.22 -27.32
N PRO A 88 26.28 1.27 -26.80
CA PRO A 88 25.80 0.30 -25.83
C PRO A 88 26.05 -1.09 -26.40
N THR A 89 26.81 -1.90 -25.65
CA THR A 89 27.12 -3.26 -26.07
C THR A 89 25.80 -3.99 -26.35
N PRO A 90 25.75 -4.89 -27.36
CA PRO A 90 24.51 -5.59 -27.70
C PRO A 90 23.90 -6.31 -26.48
N ALA A 91 24.76 -6.82 -25.58
CA ALA A 91 24.33 -7.41 -24.31
C ALA A 91 23.65 -6.41 -23.35
N PHE A 92 24.05 -5.13 -23.36
CA PHE A 92 23.40 -4.08 -22.55
C PHE A 92 22.01 -3.73 -23.12
N LEU A 93 21.87 -3.62 -24.44
CA LEU A 93 20.58 -3.37 -25.09
C LEU A 93 19.58 -4.50 -24.81
N GLU A 94 20.01 -5.76 -24.92
CA GLU A 94 19.18 -6.92 -24.58
C GLU A 94 18.76 -6.94 -23.10
N SER A 95 19.66 -6.54 -22.19
CA SER A 95 19.38 -6.44 -20.76
C SER A 95 18.39 -5.30 -20.43
N GLU A 96 18.55 -4.15 -21.08
CA GLU A 96 17.61 -3.03 -20.99
C GLU A 96 16.22 -3.43 -21.47
N GLU A 97 16.12 -4.12 -22.62
CA GLU A 97 14.85 -4.60 -23.13
C GLU A 97 14.18 -5.60 -22.19
N ARG A 98 14.96 -6.55 -21.64
CA ARG A 98 14.45 -7.52 -20.67
C ARG A 98 13.94 -6.83 -19.41
N SER A 99 14.67 -5.81 -18.93
CA SER A 99 14.26 -5.01 -17.77
C SER A 99 12.97 -4.23 -18.03
N LYS A 100 12.85 -3.59 -19.20
CA LYS A 100 11.63 -2.89 -19.62
C LYS A 100 10.44 -3.83 -19.74
N LYS A 101 10.62 -5.01 -20.36
CA LYS A 101 9.58 -6.06 -20.48
C LYS A 101 9.14 -6.58 -19.10
N PHE A 102 10.07 -6.79 -18.17
CA PHE A 102 9.76 -7.20 -16.81
C PHE A 102 8.99 -6.13 -16.04
N GLN A 103 9.45 -4.87 -16.08
CA GLN A 103 8.74 -3.76 -15.43
C GLN A 103 7.33 -3.56 -16.00
N ALA A 104 7.16 -3.69 -17.33
CA ALA A 104 5.86 -3.61 -17.97
C ALA A 104 4.92 -4.73 -17.50
N LYS A 105 5.41 -5.98 -17.43
CA LYS A 105 4.65 -7.10 -16.86
C LYS A 105 4.25 -6.85 -15.41
N GLN A 106 5.19 -6.45 -14.56
CA GLN A 106 4.94 -6.15 -13.15
C GLN A 106 3.90 -5.02 -12.97
N LYS A 107 3.98 -3.98 -13.80
CA LYS A 107 2.99 -2.89 -13.80
C LYS A 107 1.60 -3.38 -14.23
N ALA A 108 1.51 -4.19 -15.27
CA ALA A 108 0.25 -4.76 -15.74
C ALA A 108 -0.37 -5.68 -14.68
N MET A 109 0.45 -6.53 -14.06
CA MET A 109 0.04 -7.43 -12.98
C MET A 109 -0.47 -6.65 -11.76
N LYS A 110 0.25 -5.61 -11.33
CA LYS A 110 -0.18 -4.74 -10.23
C LYS A 110 -1.51 -4.05 -10.53
N LYS A 111 -1.70 -3.57 -11.76
CA LYS A 111 -2.96 -2.96 -12.19
C LYS A 111 -4.11 -3.97 -12.15
N ALA A 112 -3.90 -5.16 -12.69
CA ALA A 112 -4.92 -6.22 -12.69
C ALA A 112 -5.29 -6.65 -11.26
N MET A 113 -4.30 -6.83 -10.38
CA MET A 113 -4.53 -7.17 -8.98
C MET A 113 -5.31 -6.08 -8.23
N ASN A 114 -4.94 -4.81 -8.41
CA ASN A 114 -5.68 -3.70 -7.80
C ASN A 114 -7.12 -3.61 -8.33
N SER A 115 -7.35 -3.84 -9.63
CA SER A 115 -8.70 -3.90 -10.20
C SER A 115 -9.56 -4.97 -9.51
N LEU A 116 -8.99 -6.16 -9.28
CA LEU A 116 -9.70 -7.24 -8.59
C LEU A 116 -9.95 -6.94 -7.11
N LEU A 117 -9.06 -6.20 -6.45
CA LEU A 117 -9.28 -5.71 -5.09
C LEU A 117 -10.37 -4.65 -5.03
N ASP A 118 -10.43 -3.76 -6.01
CA ASP A 118 -11.49 -2.77 -6.13
C ASP A 118 -12.83 -3.45 -6.42
N GLU A 119 -12.87 -4.46 -7.29
CA GLU A 119 -14.04 -5.33 -7.53
C GLU A 119 -14.48 -6.05 -6.24
N LEU A 120 -13.55 -6.64 -5.49
CA LEU A 120 -13.85 -7.28 -4.21
C LEU A 120 -14.43 -6.28 -3.19
N ASN A 121 -13.87 -5.06 -3.15
CA ASN A 121 -14.34 -4.02 -2.24
C ASN A 121 -15.70 -3.46 -2.63
N ALA A 122 -15.99 -3.37 -3.93
CA ALA A 122 -17.28 -2.95 -4.48
C ALA A 122 -18.36 -4.03 -4.36
N GLY A 123 -17.98 -5.31 -4.42
CA GLY A 123 -18.87 -6.45 -4.34
C GLY A 123 -19.71 -6.45 -3.06
N VAL A 124 -21.02 -6.63 -3.23
CA VAL A 124 -21.99 -6.79 -2.15
C VAL A 124 -22.45 -8.26 -2.08
N ASP A 125 -22.52 -8.93 -3.23
CA ASP A 125 -22.97 -10.31 -3.36
C ASP A 125 -21.84 -11.32 -3.12
N ASP A 126 -22.19 -12.49 -2.58
CA ASP A 126 -21.24 -13.57 -2.29
C ASP A 126 -20.56 -14.10 -3.57
N ASN A 127 -21.31 -14.20 -4.67
CA ASN A 127 -20.79 -14.72 -5.94
C ASN A 127 -19.71 -13.81 -6.51
N ASP A 128 -19.92 -12.49 -6.49
CA ASP A 128 -18.95 -11.52 -6.97
C ASP A 128 -17.64 -11.58 -6.16
N MET A 129 -17.76 -11.73 -4.83
CA MET A 129 -16.61 -11.87 -3.95
C MET A 129 -15.84 -13.18 -4.21
N VAL A 130 -16.56 -14.29 -4.42
CA VAL A 130 -15.98 -15.60 -4.79
C VAL A 130 -15.24 -15.49 -6.12
N GLU A 131 -15.85 -14.87 -7.13
CA GLU A 131 -15.22 -14.69 -8.43
C GLU A 131 -13.97 -13.81 -8.37
N ALA A 132 -14.01 -12.70 -7.64
CA ALA A 132 -12.87 -11.82 -7.46
C ALA A 132 -11.70 -12.56 -6.77
N LEU A 133 -11.97 -13.32 -5.70
CA LEU A 133 -10.98 -14.13 -4.99
C LEU A 133 -10.39 -15.24 -5.87
N ARG A 134 -11.22 -15.88 -6.69
CA ARG A 134 -10.77 -16.91 -7.64
C ARG A 134 -9.90 -16.32 -8.74
N LYS A 135 -10.30 -15.18 -9.33
CA LYS A 135 -9.50 -14.44 -10.33
C LYS A 135 -8.14 -14.03 -9.77
N MET A 136 -8.10 -13.57 -8.51
CA MET A 136 -6.82 -13.25 -7.84
C MET A 136 -5.94 -14.49 -7.67
N THR A 137 -6.52 -15.62 -7.28
CA THR A 137 -5.78 -16.88 -7.13
C THR A 137 -5.17 -17.34 -8.44
N ILE A 138 -5.93 -17.28 -9.54
CA ILE A 138 -5.45 -17.63 -10.89
C ILE A 138 -4.31 -16.70 -11.32
N LEU A 139 -4.42 -15.39 -11.04
CA LEU A 139 -3.40 -14.42 -11.39
C LEU A 139 -2.07 -14.70 -10.66
N VAL A 140 -2.13 -15.02 -9.36
CA VAL A 140 -0.94 -15.40 -8.57
C VAL A 140 -0.32 -16.69 -9.10
N GLN A 141 -1.12 -17.70 -9.43
CA GLN A 141 -0.62 -18.97 -9.96
C GLN A 141 0.00 -18.83 -11.36
N LYS A 142 -0.54 -17.94 -12.20
CA LYS A 142 -0.05 -17.73 -13.56
C LYS A 142 1.31 -17.06 -13.60
N GLU A 143 1.50 -16.01 -12.81
CA GLU A 143 2.75 -15.24 -12.81
C GLU A 143 3.79 -15.77 -11.81
N GLN A 144 3.41 -16.69 -10.91
CA GLN A 144 4.29 -17.32 -9.91
C GLN A 144 5.00 -16.30 -9.00
N ASP A 145 4.42 -15.13 -8.80
CA ASP A 145 4.94 -14.10 -7.91
C ASP A 145 3.78 -13.21 -7.38
N LEU A 146 4.07 -12.35 -6.40
CA LEU A 146 3.21 -11.22 -6.05
C LEU A 146 3.70 -9.96 -6.77
N PRO A 147 2.78 -9.02 -7.10
CA PRO A 147 3.19 -7.80 -7.77
C PRO A 147 4.10 -6.97 -6.85
N ALA A 148 5.13 -6.37 -7.44
CA ALA A 148 6.12 -5.60 -6.70
C ALA A 148 5.50 -4.53 -5.78
N GLY A 149 5.88 -4.56 -4.50
CA GLY A 149 5.41 -3.66 -3.46
C GLY A 149 4.11 -4.10 -2.76
N MET A 150 3.56 -5.27 -3.09
CA MET A 150 2.43 -5.86 -2.36
C MET A 150 2.88 -7.07 -1.55
N ASN A 151 2.82 -6.95 -0.22
CA ASN A 151 3.17 -8.04 0.69
C ASN A 151 1.94 -8.91 0.99
N LYS A 152 2.18 -10.19 1.30
CA LYS A 152 1.14 -11.13 1.75
C LYS A 152 0.35 -10.57 2.94
N GLU A 153 1.02 -9.98 3.93
CA GLU A 153 0.31 -9.43 5.10
C GLU A 153 -0.58 -8.23 4.72
N SER A 154 -0.15 -7.40 3.77
CA SER A 154 -0.93 -6.24 3.31
C SER A 154 -2.22 -6.68 2.63
N LEU A 155 -2.13 -7.69 1.76
CA LEU A 155 -3.28 -8.28 1.07
C LEU A 155 -4.25 -8.91 2.09
N ILE A 156 -3.73 -9.71 3.02
CA ILE A 156 -4.54 -10.33 4.09
C ILE A 156 -5.24 -9.26 4.94
N LYS A 157 -4.55 -8.18 5.32
CA LYS A 157 -5.15 -7.08 6.08
C LYS A 157 -6.31 -6.45 5.33
N THR A 158 -6.13 -6.18 4.03
CA THR A 158 -7.16 -5.57 3.17
C THR A 158 -8.42 -6.46 3.12
N ILE A 159 -8.24 -7.76 2.85
CA ILE A 159 -9.38 -8.70 2.77
C ILE A 159 -10.03 -8.89 4.14
N ARG A 160 -9.26 -8.91 5.23
CA ARG A 160 -9.80 -9.01 6.61
C ARG A 160 -10.67 -7.82 6.98
N LEU A 161 -10.28 -6.59 6.59
CA LEU A 161 -11.10 -5.40 6.81
C LEU A 161 -12.45 -5.52 6.10
N LYS A 162 -12.45 -5.93 4.82
CA LYS A 162 -13.69 -6.21 4.07
C LYS A 162 -14.51 -7.33 4.74
N LYS A 163 -13.86 -8.43 5.15
CA LYS A 163 -14.52 -9.52 5.90
C LYS A 163 -15.24 -9.01 7.13
N THR A 164 -14.60 -8.18 7.96
CA THR A 164 -15.26 -7.63 9.16
C THR A 164 -16.45 -6.74 8.82
N ALA A 165 -16.34 -5.94 7.74
CA ALA A 165 -17.42 -5.06 7.29
C ALA A 165 -18.61 -5.80 6.65
N MET A 166 -18.38 -6.98 6.06
CA MET A 166 -19.42 -7.82 5.45
C MET A 166 -20.02 -8.81 6.46
N ALA A 167 -19.22 -9.31 7.41
CA ALA A 167 -19.68 -10.21 8.46
C ALA A 167 -20.71 -9.54 9.38
N SER A 168 -20.56 -8.24 9.68
CA SER A 168 -21.58 -7.48 10.42
C SER A 168 -22.93 -7.39 9.69
N LYS A 169 -22.93 -7.59 8.38
CA LYS A 169 -24.12 -7.61 7.53
C LYS A 169 -24.62 -9.03 7.20
N GLY A 170 -23.94 -10.07 7.70
CA GLY A 170 -24.28 -11.47 7.41
C GLY A 170 -23.93 -11.95 5.99
N MET A 171 -23.18 -11.16 5.21
CA MET A 171 -22.86 -11.44 3.80
C MET A 171 -21.46 -12.07 3.62
N TRP A 172 -20.90 -12.69 4.65
CA TRP A 172 -19.62 -13.42 4.52
C TRP A 172 -19.89 -14.91 4.71
N LEU A 173 -20.38 -15.54 3.65
CA LEU A 173 -20.73 -16.96 3.70
C LEU A 173 -19.50 -17.87 3.56
N THR A 174 -19.69 -19.15 3.89
CA THR A 174 -18.68 -20.21 3.76
C THR A 174 -17.99 -20.30 2.39
N PRO A 175 -18.66 -20.17 1.22
CA PRO A 175 -17.98 -20.21 -0.07
C PRO A 175 -16.91 -19.11 -0.24
N VAL A 176 -17.17 -17.90 0.24
CA VAL A 176 -16.20 -16.78 0.20
C VAL A 176 -14.98 -17.10 1.08
N GLU A 177 -15.21 -17.70 2.25
CA GLU A 177 -14.14 -18.10 3.16
C GLU A 177 -13.22 -19.19 2.58
N ILE A 178 -13.79 -20.14 1.82
CA ILE A 178 -13.02 -21.19 1.15
C ILE A 178 -12.06 -20.57 0.13
N GLU A 179 -12.56 -19.70 -0.75
CA GLU A 179 -11.72 -19.07 -1.77
C GLU A 179 -10.67 -18.13 -1.18
N TYR A 180 -11.00 -17.44 -0.09
CA TYR A 180 -10.02 -16.64 0.65
C TYR A 180 -8.88 -17.49 1.21
N LYS A 181 -9.18 -18.67 1.78
CA LYS A 181 -8.15 -19.60 2.25
C LYS A 181 -7.32 -20.16 1.10
N ASN A 182 -7.96 -20.50 -0.03
CA ASN A 182 -7.27 -20.96 -1.24
C ASN A 182 -6.26 -19.92 -1.75
N LEU A 183 -6.64 -18.63 -1.78
CA LEU A 183 -5.75 -17.54 -2.16
C LEU A 183 -4.53 -17.44 -1.22
N ILE A 184 -4.72 -17.55 0.10
CA ILE A 184 -3.60 -17.50 1.05
C ILE A 184 -2.67 -18.69 0.88
N GLN A 185 -3.22 -19.88 0.63
CA GLN A 185 -2.44 -21.09 0.39
C GLN A 185 -1.63 -20.97 -0.90
N SER A 186 -2.24 -20.52 -2.00
CA SER A 186 -1.53 -20.35 -3.28
C SER A 186 -0.35 -19.39 -3.15
N ILE A 187 -0.56 -18.25 -2.49
CA ILE A 187 0.51 -17.28 -2.21
C ILE A 187 1.62 -17.92 -1.37
N THR A 188 1.27 -18.74 -0.38
CA THR A 188 2.26 -19.39 0.49
C THR A 188 3.08 -20.43 -0.27
N ILE A 189 2.47 -21.20 -1.16
CA ILE A 189 3.16 -22.19 -1.99
C ILE A 189 4.14 -21.48 -2.93
N VAL A 190 3.68 -20.43 -3.61
CA VAL A 190 4.51 -19.63 -4.54
C VAL A 190 5.70 -18.99 -3.82
N GLN A 191 5.49 -18.42 -2.62
CA GLN A 191 6.56 -17.79 -1.83
C GLN A 191 7.47 -18.79 -1.11
N SER A 192 7.07 -20.05 -0.97
CA SER A 192 7.82 -21.07 -0.23
C SER A 192 7.80 -22.41 -0.97
N PRO A 193 8.48 -22.51 -2.14
CA PRO A 193 8.41 -23.67 -3.03
C PRO A 193 8.96 -24.97 -2.43
N ASN A 194 9.67 -24.91 -1.29
CA ASN A 194 10.25 -26.07 -0.63
C ASN A 194 9.40 -26.66 0.52
N ARG A 195 8.25 -26.05 0.90
CA ARG A 195 7.48 -26.52 2.06
C ARG A 195 6.94 -27.95 1.94
N GLU A 196 6.65 -28.41 0.73
CA GLU A 196 6.11 -29.77 0.51
C GLU A 196 7.17 -30.86 0.71
N LYS A 197 8.46 -30.53 0.47
CA LYS A 197 9.58 -31.47 0.66
C LYS A 197 9.95 -31.69 2.13
N GLU A 198 9.65 -30.72 3.00
CA GLU A 198 9.92 -30.81 4.44
C GLU A 198 8.85 -31.60 5.21
N GLN A 199 7.64 -31.76 4.67
CA GLN A 199 6.56 -32.53 5.30
C GLN A 199 6.60 -34.03 4.96
N SER A 200 7.49 -34.45 4.05
CA SER A 200 7.68 -35.83 3.61
C SER A 200 8.95 -36.50 4.15
N LEU A 201 9.60 -35.89 5.15
CA LEU A 201 10.77 -36.41 5.88
C LEU A 201 10.39 -36.67 7.34
#